data_AF-A0A957GSX5-F1
#
_entry.id   AF-A0A957GSX5-F1
#
_cell.length_a   1.000
_cell.length_b   1.000
_cell.length_c   1.000
_cell.angle_alpha   90.00
_cell.angle_beta   90.00
_cell.angle_gamma   90.00
#
_symmetry.space_group_name_H-M   'P 1'
#
loop_
_entity.id
_entity.type
_entity.pdbx_description
1 polymer ?
#
loop_
_entity_poly.entity_id
_entity_poly.type
_entity_poly.pdbx_seq_one_letter_code
_entity_poly.pdbx_strand_id
1 'polypeptide(L)'
;MKENEVLQLLTEAKWYDLTQALSIFTPPWPGEMPLQVHFFKRVTGSWGGGQGANGQLIEWSNNTGTHLVGPRAFHSGARAIADIPLTDLCGEGVVVDISDAVSDYSLYTPEMIMARAEVKEGDILIINTGYHRHTFDLPDTPNPTAQAGIESKEFGYYVRHPGPSPEFFPWALEMKLKLIAVDCGCAEHPMNTSIRYMHAREFEKAEAKLRETHGRTWDEMFPPEEYHALTHITMPKSGLLLAEGLGGQIAELNNQRAWVMVMPVPFMEVESAWSRVVALQAPNGMDESAFLAAMGEIEMADMTLPFSVQTPQWANYEPLSIKYTKRVGGQNFGLGRNNAHCRASFHLASHMDGEKHFWAAGRTIGQTPFDYWVGQGVVADISGLVSNSSVYTPEMIESVVDVEDGDILIVKTGWYQYGWNSPDSDEFRYMIKHPGPSPDFGDWCIARNIKWLGVDCVAMEHPMNTIQRIWHPKTFAEANQKLIADFGKDWDEMYPLDKYYQDMHLNLFPKGIVHAENLGTEIAELENGR
;
A
#
# COMPACT_ATOMS: atom_id res chain seq x y z
N MET A 1 -7.11 12.73 24.00
CA MET A 1 -5.99 13.72 24.13
C MET A 1 -6.41 15.01 23.44
N LYS A 2 -5.73 16.13 23.68
CA LYS A 2 -5.93 17.33 22.85
C LYS A 2 -5.24 17.13 21.49
N GLU A 3 -5.73 17.79 20.45
CA GLU A 3 -5.18 17.75 19.08
C GLU A 3 -3.66 17.97 19.04
N ASN A 4 -3.16 19.05 19.65
CA ASN A 4 -1.71 19.33 19.71
C ASN A 4 -0.90 18.23 20.42
N GLU A 5 -1.48 17.53 21.39
CA GLU A 5 -0.80 16.42 22.08
C GLU A 5 -0.69 15.21 21.13
N VAL A 6 -1.70 14.94 20.30
CA VAL A 6 -1.68 13.88 19.28
C VAL A 6 -0.65 14.19 18.20
N LEU A 7 -0.65 15.41 17.68
CA LEU A 7 0.30 15.85 16.66
C LEU A 7 1.74 15.72 17.18
N GLN A 8 2.00 16.17 18.41
CA GLN A 8 3.32 16.02 19.03
C GLN A 8 3.69 14.54 19.23
N LEU A 9 2.75 13.72 19.73
CA LEU A 9 2.95 12.30 19.96
C LEU A 9 3.39 11.57 18.68
N LEU A 10 2.69 11.79 17.57
CA LEU A 10 2.98 11.13 16.28
C LEU A 10 4.26 11.66 15.62
N THR A 11 4.56 12.95 15.80
CA THR A 11 5.78 13.58 15.30
C THR A 11 7.02 13.05 16.02
N GLU A 12 6.93 12.82 17.33
CA GLU A 12 8.06 12.35 18.16
C GLU A 12 8.13 10.82 18.26
N ALA A 13 7.11 10.09 17.80
CA ALA A 13 7.08 8.64 17.77
C ALA A 13 8.21 8.07 16.90
N LYS A 14 8.70 6.89 17.26
CA LYS A 14 9.70 6.17 16.46
C LYS A 14 8.98 5.33 15.42
N TRP A 15 9.18 5.66 14.16
CA TRP A 15 8.59 4.91 13.04
C TRP A 15 9.59 3.93 12.44
N TYR A 16 9.07 2.76 12.07
CA TYR A 16 9.82 1.69 11.44
C TYR A 16 9.09 1.22 10.17
N ASP A 17 9.81 1.13 9.07
CA ASP A 17 9.30 0.55 7.82
C ASP A 17 9.60 -0.95 7.77
N LEU A 18 8.55 -1.77 7.76
CA LEU A 18 8.63 -3.23 7.79
C LEU A 18 8.40 -3.85 6.40
N THR A 19 8.53 -3.04 5.36
CA THR A 19 8.26 -3.40 3.96
C THR A 19 9.55 -3.70 3.23
N GLN A 20 9.60 -4.79 2.47
CA GLN A 20 10.71 -5.09 1.56
C GLN A 20 10.69 -4.14 0.37
N ALA A 21 11.86 -3.85 -0.22
CA ALA A 21 11.89 -3.13 -1.48
C ALA A 21 11.18 -3.95 -2.58
N LEU A 22 10.54 -3.28 -3.54
CA LEU A 22 9.89 -3.93 -4.68
C LEU A 22 10.52 -3.44 -5.98
N SER A 23 10.95 -4.39 -6.81
CA SER A 23 11.45 -4.15 -8.17
C SER A 23 11.14 -5.31 -9.11
N ILE A 24 11.46 -5.18 -10.40
CA ILE A 24 11.40 -6.27 -11.39
C ILE A 24 12.33 -7.46 -11.04
N PHE A 25 13.24 -7.28 -10.08
CA PHE A 25 14.11 -8.34 -9.56
C PHE A 25 13.53 -9.06 -8.36
N THR A 26 12.40 -8.60 -7.81
CA THR A 26 11.67 -9.31 -6.76
C THR A 26 11.11 -10.57 -7.38
N PRO A 27 11.54 -11.77 -6.94
CA PRO A 27 10.99 -12.98 -7.49
C PRO A 27 9.51 -13.09 -7.06
N PRO A 28 8.63 -13.56 -7.95
CA PRO A 28 7.26 -13.90 -7.56
C PRO A 28 7.24 -15.25 -6.84
N TRP A 29 6.10 -15.62 -6.26
CA TRP A 29 5.90 -16.99 -5.79
C TRP A 29 6.17 -18.01 -6.94
N PRO A 30 6.81 -19.17 -6.67
CA PRO A 30 7.17 -20.12 -7.72
C PRO A 30 6.03 -20.48 -8.68
N GLY A 31 6.29 -20.29 -9.97
CA GLY A 31 5.33 -20.52 -11.07
C GLY A 31 4.39 -19.35 -11.35
N GLU A 32 4.51 -18.22 -10.65
CA GLU A 32 3.74 -17.01 -10.91
C GLU A 32 4.48 -16.02 -11.80
N MET A 33 3.74 -15.05 -12.31
CA MET A 33 4.26 -14.04 -13.23
C MET A 33 5.07 -12.99 -12.46
N PRO A 34 6.31 -12.68 -12.89
CA PRO A 34 7.12 -11.64 -12.28
C PRO A 34 6.55 -10.25 -12.58
N LEU A 35 6.92 -9.27 -11.74
CA LEU A 35 6.60 -7.87 -11.97
C LEU A 35 7.22 -7.38 -13.29
N GLN A 36 6.37 -6.80 -14.13
CA GLN A 36 6.76 -6.14 -15.38
C GLN A 36 6.44 -4.66 -15.29
N VAL A 37 7.37 -3.81 -15.73
CA VAL A 37 7.20 -2.35 -15.75
C VAL A 37 7.70 -1.82 -17.10
N HIS A 38 6.80 -1.18 -17.85
CA HIS A 38 7.11 -0.63 -19.17
C HIS A 38 6.60 0.79 -19.31
N PHE A 39 7.36 1.67 -19.98
CA PHE A 39 6.81 2.97 -20.39
C PHE A 39 5.95 2.76 -21.63
N PHE A 40 4.67 3.15 -21.57
CA PHE A 40 3.81 3.23 -22.75
C PHE A 40 3.77 4.65 -23.34
N LYS A 41 4.19 5.66 -22.57
CA LYS A 41 4.43 7.03 -23.03
C LYS A 41 5.54 7.71 -22.23
N ARG A 42 6.15 8.73 -22.84
CA ARG A 42 7.22 9.56 -22.25
C ARG A 42 6.86 11.04 -22.38
N VAL A 43 7.45 11.88 -21.54
CA VAL A 43 7.23 13.35 -21.51
C VAL A 43 7.23 13.97 -22.91
N THR A 44 8.24 13.67 -23.75
CA THR A 44 8.40 14.25 -25.10
C THR A 44 7.45 13.68 -26.16
N GLY A 45 6.80 12.56 -25.88
CA GLY A 45 5.94 11.82 -26.81
C GLY A 45 4.46 11.86 -26.45
N SER A 46 4.06 12.72 -25.50
CA SER A 46 2.66 12.85 -25.12
C SER A 46 1.86 13.42 -26.30
N TRP A 47 0.76 12.75 -26.61
CA TRP A 47 -0.10 12.99 -27.78
C TRP A 47 -0.34 14.48 -28.04
N GLY A 48 0.04 14.96 -29.23
CA GLY A 48 -0.08 16.38 -29.62
C GLY A 48 1.25 17.15 -29.64
N GLY A 49 2.37 16.54 -29.23
CA GLY A 49 3.72 17.12 -29.38
C GLY A 49 4.11 18.15 -28.32
N GLY A 50 3.38 18.21 -27.20
CA GLY A 50 3.67 19.08 -26.06
C GLY A 50 4.47 18.40 -24.94
N GLN A 51 4.84 19.18 -23.91
CA GLN A 51 5.28 18.63 -22.63
C GLN A 51 4.14 17.81 -22.05
N GLY A 52 4.36 16.53 -21.75
CA GLY A 52 3.37 15.73 -21.03
C GLY A 52 4.03 14.84 -20.02
N ALA A 53 3.40 13.70 -19.71
CA ALA A 53 3.81 12.88 -18.57
C ALA A 53 4.40 11.53 -18.98
N ASN A 54 5.25 10.97 -18.13
CA ASN A 54 5.66 9.57 -18.22
C ASN A 54 4.51 8.67 -17.75
N GLY A 55 4.03 7.82 -18.63
CA GLY A 55 3.05 6.78 -18.30
C GLY A 55 3.72 5.43 -18.29
N GLN A 56 3.58 4.71 -17.18
CA GLN A 56 4.04 3.35 -17.04
C GLN A 56 2.85 2.39 -16.95
N LEU A 57 3.00 1.27 -17.62
CA LEU A 57 2.16 0.10 -17.56
C LEU A 57 2.85 -0.90 -16.65
N ILE A 58 2.10 -1.44 -15.69
CA ILE A 58 2.54 -2.52 -14.83
C ILE A 58 1.69 -3.76 -15.08
N GLU A 59 2.34 -4.91 -15.01
CA GLU A 59 1.70 -6.22 -15.03
C GLU A 59 2.34 -7.08 -13.94
N TRP A 60 1.54 -7.66 -13.05
CA TRP A 60 2.04 -8.31 -11.84
C TRP A 60 1.12 -9.42 -11.33
N SER A 61 1.65 -10.27 -10.46
CA SER A 61 0.87 -11.12 -9.56
C SER A 61 0.92 -10.55 -8.15
N ASN A 62 -0.21 -10.57 -7.43
CA ASN A 62 -0.36 -9.89 -6.14
C ASN A 62 0.46 -10.52 -5.00
N ASN A 63 0.99 -11.73 -5.17
CA ASN A 63 1.80 -12.43 -4.16
C ASN A 63 3.31 -12.15 -4.31
N THR A 64 3.68 -10.94 -4.76
CA THR A 64 5.08 -10.52 -4.97
C THR A 64 5.45 -9.43 -3.99
N GLY A 65 6.57 -9.58 -3.26
CA GLY A 65 7.00 -8.60 -2.24
C GLY A 65 6.11 -8.64 -0.98
N THR A 66 6.13 -7.56 -0.20
CA THR A 66 5.30 -7.42 1.00
C THR A 66 3.83 -7.23 0.65
N HIS A 67 2.96 -8.12 1.13
CA HIS A 67 1.56 -8.11 0.78
C HIS A 67 0.65 -8.69 1.88
N LEU A 68 -0.59 -8.21 1.91
CA LEU A 68 -1.68 -8.81 2.67
C LEU A 68 -2.26 -9.95 1.85
N VAL A 69 -2.50 -11.09 2.49
CA VAL A 69 -3.27 -12.20 1.95
C VAL A 69 -4.69 -12.09 2.49
N GLY A 70 -5.61 -11.66 1.62
CA GLY A 70 -7.01 -11.49 1.97
C GLY A 70 -7.74 -12.84 2.13
N PRO A 71 -8.90 -12.86 2.81
CA PRO A 71 -9.67 -14.08 3.04
C PRO A 71 -10.08 -14.82 1.76
N ARG A 72 -10.27 -14.08 0.66
CA ARG A 72 -10.58 -14.63 -0.67
C ARG A 72 -9.45 -15.42 -1.31
N ALA A 73 -8.22 -15.36 -0.78
CA ALA A 73 -7.14 -16.26 -1.18
C ALA A 73 -7.51 -17.72 -0.97
N PHE A 74 -8.25 -18.02 0.08
CA PHE A 74 -8.61 -19.39 0.44
C PHE A 74 -10.12 -19.66 0.33
N HIS A 75 -10.96 -18.65 0.57
CA HIS A 75 -12.42 -18.82 0.60
C HIS A 75 -13.13 -17.80 -0.30
N SER A 76 -13.61 -18.24 -1.46
CA SER A 76 -14.17 -17.33 -2.48
C SER A 76 -15.37 -16.48 -2.03
N GLY A 77 -16.12 -16.93 -1.01
CA GLY A 77 -17.26 -16.20 -0.45
C GLY A 77 -16.92 -15.27 0.73
N ALA A 78 -15.64 -15.08 1.06
CA ALA A 78 -15.23 -14.20 2.16
C ALA A 78 -15.17 -12.72 1.70
N ARG A 79 -14.95 -11.80 2.65
CA ARG A 79 -14.88 -10.35 2.41
C ARG A 79 -13.75 -9.97 1.43
N ALA A 80 -13.92 -8.89 0.67
CA ALA A 80 -12.85 -8.34 -0.18
C ALA A 80 -11.77 -7.67 0.69
N ILE A 81 -10.63 -7.33 0.09
CA ILE A 81 -9.60 -6.53 0.79
C ILE A 81 -10.11 -5.12 1.05
N ALA A 82 -10.81 -4.52 0.08
CA ALA A 82 -11.47 -3.22 0.21
C ALA A 82 -12.52 -3.15 1.35
N ASP A 83 -13.00 -4.30 1.84
CA ASP A 83 -14.02 -4.37 2.90
C ASP A 83 -13.39 -4.61 4.29
N ILE A 84 -12.05 -4.67 4.40
CA ILE A 84 -11.37 -4.88 5.67
C ILE A 84 -11.24 -3.52 6.37
N PRO A 85 -11.81 -3.34 7.58
CA PRO A 85 -11.71 -2.07 8.29
C PRO A 85 -10.30 -1.84 8.82
N LEU A 86 -9.91 -0.57 8.98
CA LEU A 86 -8.61 -0.19 9.55
C LEU A 86 -8.37 -0.81 10.95
N THR A 87 -9.41 -1.04 11.73
CA THR A 87 -9.33 -1.68 13.07
C THR A 87 -8.81 -3.13 13.04
N ASP A 88 -8.96 -3.82 11.91
CA ASP A 88 -8.41 -5.16 11.68
C ASP A 88 -6.97 -5.10 11.12
N LEU A 89 -6.61 -3.98 10.47
CA LEU A 89 -5.31 -3.75 9.83
C LEU A 89 -4.31 -3.03 10.74
N CYS A 90 -4.80 -2.37 11.79
CA CYS A 90 -4.03 -1.55 12.71
C CYS A 90 -4.25 -1.97 14.16
N GLY A 91 -3.25 -1.78 15.02
CA GLY A 91 -3.42 -1.89 16.46
C GLY A 91 -2.16 -2.32 17.19
N GLU A 92 -2.34 -2.67 18.45
CA GLU A 92 -1.26 -3.25 19.26
C GLU A 92 -0.77 -4.55 18.63
N GLY A 93 0.54 -4.70 18.55
CA GLY A 93 1.18 -5.89 18.05
C GLY A 93 2.55 -6.13 18.67
N VAL A 94 3.11 -7.29 18.33
CA VAL A 94 4.42 -7.73 18.82
C VAL A 94 5.21 -8.37 17.69
N VAL A 95 6.47 -7.98 17.57
CA VAL A 95 7.43 -8.62 16.66
C VAL A 95 8.19 -9.65 17.47
N VAL A 96 8.09 -10.93 17.09
CA VAL A 96 8.70 -12.04 17.81
C VAL A 96 9.83 -12.63 16.97
N ASP A 97 11.04 -12.56 17.51
CA ASP A 97 12.23 -13.11 16.88
C ASP A 97 12.48 -14.54 17.33
N ILE A 98 12.39 -15.44 16.36
CA ILE A 98 12.70 -16.86 16.51
C ILE A 98 13.84 -17.29 15.59
N SER A 99 14.57 -16.34 15.00
CA SER A 99 15.58 -16.61 13.97
C SER A 99 16.74 -17.49 14.44
N ASP A 100 17.01 -17.53 15.75
CA ASP A 100 18.01 -18.40 16.39
C ASP A 100 17.47 -19.82 16.71
N ALA A 101 16.15 -19.99 16.69
CA ALA A 101 15.46 -21.23 17.07
C ALA A 101 14.93 -22.02 15.86
N VAL A 102 15.02 -21.45 14.66
CA VAL A 102 14.55 -22.08 13.42
C VAL A 102 15.65 -22.17 12.37
N SER A 103 15.55 -23.18 11.54
CA SER A 103 16.38 -23.41 10.36
C SER A 103 15.54 -23.96 9.20
N ASP A 104 16.19 -24.32 8.09
CA ASP A 104 15.49 -24.84 6.91
C ASP A 104 14.46 -25.94 7.29
N TYR A 105 13.21 -25.78 6.86
CA TYR A 105 12.07 -26.68 7.10
C TYR A 105 11.66 -26.89 8.57
N SER A 106 12.05 -26.00 9.48
CA SER A 106 11.65 -26.13 10.88
C SER A 106 10.17 -25.80 11.07
N LEU A 107 9.57 -26.42 12.08
CA LEU A 107 8.27 -26.00 12.59
C LEU A 107 8.47 -25.05 13.77
N TYR A 108 7.75 -23.93 13.80
CA TYR A 108 7.66 -23.07 14.98
C TYR A 108 6.32 -23.26 15.70
N THR A 109 6.34 -23.23 17.02
CA THR A 109 5.18 -23.49 17.88
C THR A 109 4.74 -22.25 18.66
N PRO A 110 3.51 -22.20 19.17
CA PRO A 110 3.08 -21.16 20.12
C PRO A 110 4.03 -20.98 21.29
N GLU A 111 4.57 -22.07 21.85
CA GLU A 111 5.52 -22.02 22.97
C GLU A 111 6.82 -21.31 22.58
N MET A 112 7.31 -21.55 21.36
CA MET A 112 8.49 -20.83 20.86
C MET A 112 8.24 -19.33 20.76
N ILE A 113 7.03 -18.93 20.34
CA ILE A 113 6.63 -17.51 20.24
C ILE A 113 6.48 -16.90 21.64
N MET A 114 5.70 -17.52 22.51
CA MET A 114 5.42 -17.00 23.86
C MET A 114 6.64 -17.03 24.79
N ALA A 115 7.65 -17.86 24.49
CA ALA A 115 8.92 -17.83 25.22
C ALA A 115 9.76 -16.58 24.96
N ARG A 116 9.46 -15.83 23.89
CA ARG A 116 10.26 -14.69 23.42
C ARG A 116 9.62 -13.35 23.76
N ALA A 117 8.30 -13.25 23.66
CA ALA A 117 7.54 -12.06 24.03
C ALA A 117 6.13 -12.41 24.47
N GLU A 118 5.52 -11.51 25.25
CA GLU A 118 4.09 -11.61 25.58
C GLU A 118 3.25 -11.33 24.32
N VAL A 119 2.34 -12.24 24.01
CA VAL A 119 1.31 -12.08 22.97
C VAL A 119 -0.04 -11.95 23.68
N LYS A 120 -0.80 -10.89 23.38
CA LYS A 120 -2.11 -10.63 23.97
C LYS A 120 -3.22 -11.06 23.03
N GLU A 121 -4.41 -11.27 23.60
CA GLU A 121 -5.62 -11.54 22.83
C GLU A 121 -5.90 -10.35 21.90
N GLY A 122 -6.15 -10.61 20.60
CA GLY A 122 -6.42 -9.56 19.62
C GLY A 122 -5.19 -8.90 18.99
N ASP A 123 -3.97 -9.30 19.35
CA ASP A 123 -2.74 -8.71 18.81
C ASP A 123 -2.59 -8.90 17.29
N ILE A 124 -1.83 -7.98 16.68
CA ILE A 124 -1.09 -8.25 15.45
C ILE A 124 0.22 -8.97 15.83
N LEU A 125 0.42 -10.19 15.33
CA LEU A 125 1.64 -10.96 15.58
C LEU A 125 2.54 -10.92 14.33
N ILE A 126 3.74 -10.35 14.44
CA ILE A 126 4.76 -10.40 13.40
C ILE A 126 5.83 -11.43 13.81
N ILE A 127 6.11 -12.41 12.96
CA ILE A 127 7.11 -13.45 13.23
C ILE A 127 8.36 -13.17 12.38
N ASN A 128 9.47 -12.87 13.06
CA ASN A 128 10.78 -12.75 12.45
C ASN A 128 11.52 -14.09 12.56
N THR A 129 11.60 -14.81 11.44
CA THR A 129 12.38 -16.06 11.32
C THR A 129 13.81 -15.80 10.85
N GLY A 130 14.11 -14.56 10.47
CA GLY A 130 15.36 -14.15 9.85
C GLY A 130 15.48 -14.54 8.37
N TYR A 131 14.47 -15.15 7.75
CA TYR A 131 14.51 -15.57 6.35
C TYR A 131 14.38 -14.42 5.36
N HIS A 132 13.93 -13.25 5.79
CA HIS A 132 14.01 -12.04 4.97
C HIS A 132 15.44 -11.76 4.47
N ARG A 133 16.50 -12.23 5.13
CA ARG A 133 17.90 -12.17 4.61
C ARG A 133 18.07 -12.73 3.19
N HIS A 134 17.15 -13.58 2.75
CA HIS A 134 17.15 -14.20 1.42
C HIS A 134 16.40 -13.38 0.36
N THR A 135 15.90 -12.19 0.68
CA THR A 135 15.24 -11.29 -0.28
C THR A 135 16.26 -10.68 -1.26
N PHE A 136 15.79 -10.23 -2.43
CA PHE A 136 16.69 -9.77 -3.51
C PHE A 136 17.47 -8.49 -3.16
N ASP A 137 16.91 -7.67 -2.27
CA ASP A 137 17.39 -6.35 -1.90
C ASP A 137 18.45 -6.37 -0.79
N LEU A 138 18.68 -7.53 -0.16
CA LEU A 138 19.69 -7.71 0.87
C LEU A 138 20.99 -8.36 0.34
N PRO A 139 22.11 -8.27 1.08
CA PRO A 139 23.34 -8.97 0.74
C PRO A 139 23.17 -10.49 0.59
N ASP A 140 24.10 -11.12 -0.12
CA ASP A 140 24.13 -12.58 -0.25
C ASP A 140 24.34 -13.25 1.11
N THR A 141 23.66 -14.38 1.33
CA THR A 141 23.87 -15.20 2.53
C THR A 141 24.95 -16.25 2.24
N PRO A 142 26.10 -16.24 2.95
CA PRO A 142 27.11 -17.27 2.77
C PRO A 142 26.58 -18.66 3.16
N ASN A 143 26.79 -19.65 2.29
CA ASN A 143 26.49 -21.05 2.59
C ASN A 143 27.60 -21.96 2.00
N PRO A 144 28.51 -22.49 2.85
CA PRO A 144 29.62 -23.34 2.40
C PRO A 144 29.20 -24.64 1.68
N THR A 145 27.96 -25.08 1.90
CA THR A 145 27.42 -26.31 1.29
C THR A 145 26.64 -26.04 0.00
N ALA A 146 26.34 -24.78 -0.30
CA ALA A 146 25.66 -24.37 -1.52
C ALA A 146 26.64 -24.17 -2.68
N GLN A 147 26.10 -24.18 -3.89
CA GLN A 147 26.89 -23.90 -5.09
C GLN A 147 27.49 -22.49 -5.01
N ALA A 148 28.78 -22.37 -5.37
CA ALA A 148 29.55 -21.13 -5.26
C ALA A 148 29.69 -20.55 -3.83
N GLY A 149 29.34 -21.32 -2.78
CA GLY A 149 29.44 -20.87 -1.40
C GLY A 149 28.38 -19.84 -0.99
N ILE A 150 27.33 -19.68 -1.79
CA ILE A 150 26.28 -18.66 -1.61
C ILE A 150 24.92 -19.35 -1.60
N GLU A 151 24.08 -18.96 -0.65
CA GLU A 151 22.72 -19.46 -0.57
C GLU A 151 21.86 -18.94 -1.73
N SER A 152 21.08 -19.82 -2.34
CA SER A 152 20.06 -19.44 -3.30
C SER A 152 18.96 -18.67 -2.58
N LYS A 153 18.86 -17.37 -2.89
CA LYS A 153 17.83 -16.46 -2.38
C LYS A 153 16.42 -17.03 -2.55
N GLU A 154 16.03 -17.38 -3.77
CA GLU A 154 14.69 -17.93 -4.05
C GLU A 154 14.41 -19.25 -3.34
N PHE A 155 15.35 -20.22 -3.34
CA PHE A 155 15.13 -21.49 -2.66
C PHE A 155 15.12 -21.33 -1.14
N GLY A 156 15.98 -20.49 -0.58
CA GLY A 156 15.96 -20.19 0.85
C GLY A 156 14.62 -19.55 1.24
N TYR A 157 14.21 -18.53 0.50
CA TYR A 157 13.07 -17.68 0.82
C TYR A 157 11.70 -18.33 0.58
N TYR A 158 11.51 -19.06 -0.53
CA TYR A 158 10.20 -19.65 -0.88
C TYR A 158 10.08 -21.14 -0.63
N VAL A 159 11.19 -21.88 -0.59
CA VAL A 159 11.14 -23.36 -0.57
C VAL A 159 11.54 -23.93 0.78
N ARG A 160 12.48 -23.30 1.47
CA ARG A 160 13.10 -23.87 2.68
C ARG A 160 12.80 -23.13 3.96
N HIS A 161 12.10 -22.01 3.89
CA HIS A 161 11.74 -21.26 5.09
C HIS A 161 10.95 -22.11 6.10
N PRO A 162 11.09 -21.83 7.41
CA PRO A 162 10.31 -22.50 8.44
C PRO A 162 8.84 -22.08 8.37
N GLY A 163 7.99 -22.82 9.07
CA GLY A 163 6.55 -22.57 9.10
C GLY A 163 5.89 -23.05 10.38
N PRO A 164 4.58 -22.81 10.54
CA PRO A 164 3.87 -23.13 11.76
C PRO A 164 3.70 -24.64 11.99
N SER A 165 3.73 -25.06 13.26
CA SER A 165 3.28 -26.38 13.70
C SER A 165 1.75 -26.53 13.61
N PRO A 166 1.20 -27.76 13.66
CA PRO A 166 -0.25 -28.01 13.56
C PRO A 166 -1.10 -27.26 14.59
N GLU A 167 -0.58 -27.03 15.79
CA GLU A 167 -1.26 -26.34 16.89
C GLU A 167 -1.21 -24.81 16.80
N PHE A 168 -0.38 -24.24 15.93
CA PHE A 168 -0.15 -22.80 15.87
C PHE A 168 -1.39 -22.01 15.45
N PHE A 169 -2.04 -22.36 14.33
CA PHE A 169 -3.23 -21.65 13.89
C PHE A 169 -4.43 -21.85 14.84
N PRO A 170 -4.70 -23.05 15.38
CA PRO A 170 -5.68 -23.22 16.46
C PRO A 170 -5.43 -22.29 17.65
N TRP A 171 -4.19 -22.20 18.13
CA TRP A 171 -3.81 -21.27 19.20
C TRP A 171 -4.05 -19.80 18.80
N ALA A 172 -3.68 -19.41 17.58
CA ALA A 172 -3.90 -18.04 17.11
C ALA A 172 -5.40 -17.67 17.05
N LEU A 173 -6.26 -18.62 16.69
CA LEU A 173 -7.71 -18.47 16.71
C LEU A 173 -8.26 -18.34 18.14
N GLU A 174 -7.73 -19.13 19.10
CA GLU A 174 -8.08 -19.02 20.52
C GLU A 174 -7.67 -17.67 21.11
N MET A 175 -6.49 -17.18 20.74
CA MET A 175 -5.98 -15.84 21.07
C MET A 175 -6.68 -14.72 20.29
N LYS A 176 -7.61 -15.06 19.38
CA LYS A 176 -8.32 -14.11 18.51
C LYS A 176 -7.38 -13.11 17.85
N LEU A 177 -6.19 -13.56 17.45
CA LEU A 177 -5.22 -12.68 16.78
C LEU A 177 -5.91 -12.10 15.54
N LYS A 178 -5.74 -10.79 15.33
CA LYS A 178 -6.38 -10.12 14.18
C LYS A 178 -5.63 -10.41 12.89
N LEU A 179 -4.30 -10.46 12.97
CA LEU A 179 -3.41 -10.60 11.83
C LEU A 179 -2.12 -11.32 12.25
N ILE A 180 -1.66 -12.25 11.42
CA ILE A 180 -0.34 -12.88 11.53
C ILE A 180 0.50 -12.48 10.32
N ALA A 181 1.65 -11.89 10.58
CA ALA A 181 2.60 -11.48 9.55
C ALA A 181 3.91 -12.26 9.67
N VAL A 182 4.53 -12.58 8.54
CA VAL A 182 5.82 -13.30 8.52
C VAL A 182 6.82 -12.63 7.58
N ASP A 183 8.11 -12.81 7.90
CA ASP A 183 9.23 -12.35 7.08
C ASP A 183 9.62 -13.33 5.94
N CYS A 184 8.79 -14.36 5.73
CA CYS A 184 8.98 -15.45 4.77
C CYS A 184 8.14 -15.28 3.49
N GLY A 185 8.43 -16.12 2.49
CA GLY A 185 7.69 -16.17 1.24
C GLY A 185 6.22 -16.57 1.37
N CYS A 186 5.82 -17.28 2.43
CA CYS A 186 4.42 -17.40 2.85
C CYS A 186 4.27 -17.69 4.37
N ALA A 187 3.08 -17.46 4.91
CA ALA A 187 2.73 -17.67 6.32
C ALA A 187 2.53 -19.15 6.70
N GLU A 188 2.35 -20.01 5.71
CA GLU A 188 2.27 -21.46 5.90
C GLU A 188 3.65 -22.09 5.79
N HIS A 189 3.82 -23.33 6.25
CA HIS A 189 5.03 -24.06 5.94
C HIS A 189 5.03 -24.36 4.43
N PRO A 190 6.13 -24.16 3.69
CA PRO A 190 6.10 -24.29 2.24
C PRO A 190 5.74 -25.71 1.80
N MET A 191 6.07 -26.73 2.60
CA MET A 191 5.66 -28.12 2.36
C MET A 191 4.17 -28.44 2.61
N ASN A 192 3.39 -27.49 3.13
CA ASN A 192 1.92 -27.56 3.17
C ASN A 192 1.26 -26.87 1.97
N THR A 193 2.07 -26.39 1.02
CA THR A 193 1.61 -25.74 -0.21
C THR A 193 1.98 -26.58 -1.44
N SER A 194 1.65 -26.07 -2.62
CA SER A 194 2.05 -26.66 -3.91
C SER A 194 3.58 -26.83 -4.11
N ILE A 195 4.41 -26.14 -3.32
CA ILE A 195 5.87 -26.22 -3.39
C ILE A 195 6.38 -27.65 -3.21
N ARG A 196 5.74 -28.46 -2.35
CA ARG A 196 6.16 -29.86 -2.13
C ARG A 196 6.13 -30.70 -3.41
N TYR A 197 5.22 -30.38 -4.33
CA TYR A 197 5.08 -31.07 -5.61
C TYR A 197 5.99 -30.47 -6.69
N MET A 198 6.20 -29.15 -6.66
CA MET A 198 7.12 -28.48 -7.58
C MET A 198 8.59 -28.83 -7.29
N HIS A 199 8.92 -29.07 -6.02
CA HIS A 199 10.27 -29.32 -5.53
C HIS A 199 10.34 -30.62 -4.71
N ALA A 200 9.97 -31.75 -5.30
CA ALA A 200 9.91 -33.06 -4.63
C ALA A 200 11.20 -33.43 -3.87
N ARG A 201 12.38 -33.11 -4.41
CA ARG A 201 13.66 -33.33 -3.72
C ARG A 201 13.79 -32.53 -2.42
N GLU A 202 13.27 -31.31 -2.39
CA GLU A 202 13.29 -30.49 -1.17
C GLU A 202 12.23 -30.98 -0.17
N PHE A 203 11.10 -31.51 -0.65
CA PHE A 203 10.12 -32.19 0.20
C PHE A 203 10.70 -33.45 0.86
N GLU A 204 11.44 -34.29 0.13
CA GLU A 204 12.11 -35.47 0.70
C GLU A 204 13.06 -35.10 1.85
N LYS A 205 13.79 -33.98 1.72
CA LYS A 205 14.66 -33.46 2.79
C LYS A 205 13.85 -32.98 4.00
N ALA A 206 12.77 -32.23 3.76
CA ALA A 206 11.89 -31.75 4.80
C ALA A 206 11.24 -32.92 5.56
N GLU A 207 10.76 -33.95 4.84
CA GLU A 207 10.18 -35.15 5.44
C GLU A 207 11.21 -35.95 6.23
N ALA A 208 12.45 -36.10 5.73
CA ALA A 208 13.52 -36.75 6.46
C ALA A 208 13.82 -36.02 7.78
N LYS A 209 13.92 -34.68 7.75
CA LYS A 209 14.10 -33.86 8.95
C LYS A 209 12.93 -34.00 9.92
N LEU A 210 11.69 -33.99 9.43
CA LEU A 210 10.48 -34.15 10.25
C LEU A 210 10.46 -35.52 10.94
N ARG A 211 10.80 -36.60 10.22
CA ARG A 211 10.90 -37.96 10.80
C ARG A 211 11.97 -38.04 11.88
N GLU A 212 13.12 -37.42 11.66
CA GLU A 212 14.21 -37.36 12.65
C GLU A 212 13.79 -36.63 13.92
N THR A 213 13.12 -35.48 13.77
CA THR A 213 12.82 -34.57 14.88
C THR A 213 11.51 -34.90 15.62
N HIS A 214 10.52 -35.46 14.93
CA HIS A 214 9.17 -35.69 15.46
C HIS A 214 8.69 -37.15 15.36
N GLY A 215 9.42 -38.02 14.65
CA GLY A 215 9.05 -39.43 14.49
C GLY A 215 7.81 -39.67 13.62
N ARG A 216 7.38 -38.68 12.82
CA ARG A 216 6.18 -38.74 11.97
C ARG A 216 6.49 -38.41 10.52
N THR A 217 5.66 -38.92 9.61
CA THR A 217 5.62 -38.47 8.21
C THR A 217 4.95 -37.10 8.10
N TRP A 218 5.09 -36.44 6.95
CA TRP A 218 4.50 -35.12 6.75
C TRP A 218 2.97 -35.15 6.84
N ASP A 219 2.31 -36.10 6.16
CA ASP A 219 0.86 -36.21 6.14
C ASP A 219 0.28 -36.78 7.47
N GLU A 220 1.09 -37.45 8.30
CA GLU A 220 0.71 -37.78 9.69
C GLU A 220 0.77 -36.57 10.62
N MET A 221 1.66 -35.62 10.34
CA MET A 221 1.77 -34.37 11.10
C MET A 221 0.73 -33.35 10.65
N PHE A 222 0.48 -33.28 9.34
CA PHE A 222 -0.47 -32.38 8.69
C PHE A 222 -1.47 -33.20 7.84
N PRO A 223 -2.49 -33.83 8.46
CA PRO A 223 -3.52 -34.53 7.71
C PRO A 223 -4.16 -33.59 6.67
N PRO A 224 -4.10 -33.92 5.35
CA PRO A 224 -4.44 -32.94 4.31
C PRO A 224 -5.87 -32.39 4.39
N GLU A 225 -6.85 -33.24 4.72
CA GLU A 225 -8.26 -32.81 4.83
C GLU A 225 -8.49 -31.88 6.02
N GLU A 226 -7.88 -32.18 7.18
CA GLU A 226 -8.00 -31.36 8.38
C GLU A 226 -7.29 -30.02 8.20
N TYR A 227 -6.07 -30.05 7.66
CA TYR A 227 -5.29 -28.84 7.41
C TYR A 227 -5.95 -27.94 6.36
N HIS A 228 -6.52 -28.52 5.30
CA HIS A 228 -7.32 -27.76 4.33
C HIS A 228 -8.57 -27.15 4.99
N ALA A 229 -9.32 -27.92 5.79
CA ALA A 229 -10.50 -27.40 6.48
C ALA A 229 -10.14 -26.21 7.40
N LEU A 230 -9.03 -26.32 8.13
CA LEU A 230 -8.52 -25.25 8.98
C LEU A 230 -8.18 -23.99 8.18
N THR A 231 -7.30 -24.11 7.19
CA THR A 231 -6.74 -22.98 6.44
C THR A 231 -7.72 -22.37 5.43
N HIS A 232 -8.59 -23.17 4.82
CA HIS A 232 -9.48 -22.71 3.74
C HIS A 232 -10.92 -22.44 4.18
N ILE A 233 -11.34 -22.95 5.34
CA ILE A 233 -12.70 -22.75 5.83
C ILE A 233 -12.70 -22.04 7.18
N THR A 234 -12.00 -22.56 8.18
CA THR A 234 -12.07 -22.05 9.55
C THR A 234 -11.39 -20.69 9.68
N MET A 235 -10.13 -20.55 9.27
CA MET A 235 -9.38 -19.30 9.38
C MET A 235 -10.04 -18.15 8.60
N PRO A 236 -10.42 -18.28 7.31
CA PRO A 236 -11.02 -17.16 6.57
C PRO A 236 -12.37 -16.72 7.14
N LYS A 237 -13.14 -17.64 7.74
CA LYS A 237 -14.43 -17.33 8.41
C LYS A 237 -14.27 -16.69 9.78
N SER A 238 -13.12 -16.89 10.44
CA SER A 238 -12.84 -16.28 11.74
C SER A 238 -12.52 -14.79 11.63
N GLY A 239 -12.08 -14.33 10.45
CA GLY A 239 -11.61 -12.97 10.23
C GLY A 239 -10.09 -12.81 10.34
N LEU A 240 -9.36 -13.82 10.83
CA LEU A 240 -7.90 -13.84 10.91
C LEU A 240 -7.25 -13.54 9.55
N LEU A 241 -6.43 -12.49 9.51
CA LEU A 241 -5.70 -12.04 8.34
C LEU A 241 -4.26 -12.57 8.34
N LEU A 242 -3.65 -12.63 7.15
CA LEU A 242 -2.24 -12.99 6.98
C LEU A 242 -1.51 -11.90 6.19
N ALA A 243 -0.24 -11.64 6.53
CA ALA A 243 0.66 -10.82 5.71
C ALA A 243 1.98 -11.55 5.50
N GLU A 244 2.54 -11.43 4.30
CA GLU A 244 3.69 -12.20 3.86
C GLU A 244 4.78 -11.27 3.30
N GLY A 245 6.03 -11.73 3.38
CA GLY A 245 7.19 -11.00 2.90
C GLY A 245 7.46 -9.67 3.60
N LEU A 246 7.35 -9.64 4.92
CA LEU A 246 7.83 -8.51 5.71
C LEU A 246 9.36 -8.46 5.72
N GLY A 247 9.92 -7.28 5.98
CA GLY A 247 11.37 -7.06 5.97
C GLY A 247 11.72 -5.66 6.47
N GLY A 248 12.62 -4.96 5.78
CA GLY A 248 13.04 -3.61 6.16
C GLY A 248 13.69 -3.57 7.54
N GLN A 249 13.09 -2.82 8.45
CA GLN A 249 13.58 -2.58 9.81
C GLN A 249 13.07 -3.61 10.84
N ILE A 250 12.52 -4.74 10.42
CA ILE A 250 11.93 -5.77 11.30
C ILE A 250 12.86 -6.19 12.46
N ALA A 251 14.17 -6.30 12.22
CA ALA A 251 15.14 -6.69 13.24
C ALA A 251 15.29 -5.67 14.38
N GLU A 252 14.97 -4.39 14.15
CA GLU A 252 15.03 -3.33 15.17
C GLU A 252 13.94 -3.50 16.23
N LEU A 253 12.90 -4.28 15.92
CA LEU A 253 11.74 -4.53 16.79
C LEU A 253 11.73 -5.92 17.42
N ASN A 254 12.80 -6.71 17.29
CA ASN A 254 12.83 -8.08 17.80
C ASN A 254 12.42 -8.16 19.28
N ASN A 255 11.38 -8.96 19.54
CA ASN A 255 10.77 -9.22 20.84
C ASN A 255 10.18 -7.99 21.54
N GLN A 256 9.82 -6.97 20.76
CA GLN A 256 9.24 -5.72 21.25
C GLN A 256 7.80 -5.54 20.79
N ARG A 257 7.03 -4.80 21.58
CA ARG A 257 5.67 -4.39 21.23
C ARG A 257 5.71 -3.06 20.47
N ALA A 258 4.71 -2.86 19.63
CA ALA A 258 4.56 -1.66 18.81
C ALA A 258 3.09 -1.47 18.41
N TRP A 259 2.74 -0.25 18.01
CA TRP A 259 1.53 -0.05 17.22
C TRP A 259 1.83 -0.41 15.77
N VAL A 260 1.17 -1.41 15.22
CA VAL A 260 1.42 -1.94 13.87
C VAL A 260 0.31 -1.51 12.93
N MET A 261 0.66 -1.22 11.69
CA MET A 261 -0.26 -0.86 10.61
C MET A 261 0.12 -1.62 9.34
N VAL A 262 -0.80 -2.44 8.81
CA VAL A 262 -0.65 -3.18 7.56
C VAL A 262 -1.59 -2.56 6.54
N MET A 263 -1.07 -1.72 5.64
CA MET A 263 -1.89 -0.90 4.73
C MET A 263 -1.86 -1.45 3.29
N PRO A 264 -2.80 -2.36 2.92
CA PRO A 264 -2.91 -2.90 1.57
C PRO A 264 -3.51 -1.88 0.59
N VAL A 265 -3.25 -2.07 -0.71
CA VAL A 265 -4.12 -1.49 -1.74
C VAL A 265 -5.54 -2.06 -1.56
N PRO A 266 -6.60 -1.23 -1.44
CA PRO A 266 -7.95 -1.66 -1.07
C PRO A 266 -8.68 -2.30 -2.26
N PHE A 267 -8.21 -3.48 -2.67
CA PHE A 267 -8.72 -4.17 -3.85
C PHE A 267 -10.10 -4.81 -3.65
N MET A 268 -10.98 -4.69 -4.65
CA MET A 268 -12.30 -5.31 -4.62
C MET A 268 -12.31 -6.74 -5.14
N GLU A 269 -11.53 -7.06 -6.17
CA GLU A 269 -11.66 -8.32 -6.91
C GLU A 269 -10.60 -9.37 -6.58
N VAL A 270 -9.42 -8.99 -6.09
CA VAL A 270 -8.29 -9.91 -5.92
C VAL A 270 -8.20 -10.49 -4.52
N GLU A 271 -7.42 -11.57 -4.42
CA GLU A 271 -7.20 -12.32 -3.20
C GLU A 271 -6.14 -11.76 -2.25
N SER A 272 -5.20 -10.98 -2.77
CA SER A 272 -4.06 -10.43 -2.04
C SER A 272 -3.71 -9.07 -2.63
N ALA A 273 -3.02 -8.24 -1.86
CA ALA A 273 -2.67 -6.89 -2.28
C ALA A 273 -1.33 -6.47 -1.70
N TRP A 274 -0.49 -5.82 -2.52
CA TRP A 274 0.69 -5.13 -2.02
C TRP A 274 0.34 -4.23 -0.85
N SER A 275 1.20 -4.22 0.15
CA SER A 275 0.96 -3.51 1.40
C SER A 275 2.18 -2.75 1.84
N ARG A 276 1.98 -1.57 2.42
CA ARG A 276 2.99 -0.91 3.24
C ARG A 276 2.77 -1.33 4.69
N VAL A 277 3.79 -1.90 5.31
CA VAL A 277 3.73 -2.29 6.73
C VAL A 277 4.63 -1.38 7.52
N VAL A 278 4.08 -0.75 8.55
CA VAL A 278 4.83 0.16 9.43
C VAL A 278 4.53 -0.15 10.89
N ALA A 279 5.46 0.21 11.76
CA ALA A 279 5.31 0.08 13.20
C ALA A 279 5.77 1.36 13.91
N LEU A 280 5.12 1.67 15.04
CA LEU A 280 5.44 2.83 15.87
C LEU A 280 5.74 2.40 17.30
N GLN A 281 6.78 3.02 17.89
CA GLN A 281 7.07 2.94 19.31
C GLN A 281 7.08 4.32 19.96
N ALA A 282 6.98 4.30 21.29
CA ALA A 282 6.94 5.50 22.12
C ALA A 282 8.10 6.47 21.85
N PRO A 283 7.83 7.79 21.88
CA PRO A 283 8.88 8.80 21.96
C PRO A 283 9.85 8.56 23.10
N ASN A 284 11.05 9.12 23.00
CA ASN A 284 12.04 9.01 24.08
C ASN A 284 11.50 9.61 25.39
N GLY A 285 11.45 8.78 26.44
CA GLY A 285 11.00 9.20 27.78
C GLY A 285 9.50 8.98 28.05
N MET A 286 8.73 8.50 27.07
CA MET A 286 7.35 8.08 27.27
C MET A 286 7.29 6.56 27.57
N ASP A 287 6.38 6.15 28.45
CA ASP A 287 6.13 4.74 28.75
C ASP A 287 5.43 4.05 27.57
N GLU A 288 5.86 2.82 27.25
CA GLU A 288 5.34 2.04 26.12
C GLU A 288 3.84 1.74 26.26
N SER A 289 3.39 1.33 27.45
CA SER A 289 1.97 1.00 27.67
C SER A 289 1.09 2.25 27.59
N ALA A 290 1.58 3.39 28.10
CA ALA A 290 0.90 4.67 27.95
C ALA A 290 0.82 5.11 26.48
N PHE A 291 1.88 4.90 25.70
CA PHE A 291 1.90 5.19 24.26
C PHE A 291 0.90 4.33 23.50
N LEU A 292 0.90 3.01 23.70
CA LEU A 292 -0.02 2.10 23.01
C LEU A 292 -1.49 2.38 23.38
N ALA A 293 -1.76 2.71 24.64
CA ALA A 293 -3.09 3.16 25.05
C ALA A 293 -3.49 4.47 24.36
N ALA A 294 -2.57 5.43 24.25
CA ALA A 294 -2.80 6.69 23.55
C ALA A 294 -3.08 6.47 22.05
N MET A 295 -2.32 5.59 21.38
CA MET A 295 -2.55 5.20 19.99
C MET A 295 -3.93 4.56 19.77
N GLY A 296 -4.42 3.78 20.75
CA GLY A 296 -5.75 3.17 20.71
C GLY A 296 -6.92 4.17 20.77
N GLU A 297 -6.67 5.39 21.23
CA GLU A 297 -7.66 6.48 21.30
C GLU A 297 -7.55 7.46 20.12
N ILE A 298 -6.57 7.28 19.23
CA ILE A 298 -6.41 8.12 18.04
C ILE A 298 -7.34 7.60 16.94
N GLU A 299 -8.11 8.52 16.36
CA GLU A 299 -8.92 8.26 15.18
C GLU A 299 -8.06 8.36 13.91
N MET A 300 -8.30 7.44 12.98
CA MET A 300 -7.60 7.39 11.70
C MET A 300 -8.64 7.42 10.58
N ALA A 301 -8.52 8.42 9.70
CA ALA A 301 -9.38 8.54 8.54
C ALA A 301 -8.79 7.81 7.32
N ASP A 302 -9.52 6.88 6.72
CA ASP A 302 -9.21 6.26 5.44
C ASP A 302 -9.76 7.11 4.29
N MET A 303 -8.85 7.85 3.63
CA MET A 303 -9.18 8.67 2.46
C MET A 303 -9.00 7.92 1.13
N THR A 304 -8.78 6.60 1.15
CA THR A 304 -8.52 5.82 -0.06
C THR A 304 -9.81 5.30 -0.68
N LEU A 305 -9.92 5.45 -2.00
CA LEU A 305 -10.98 4.82 -2.79
C LEU A 305 -10.65 3.35 -3.00
N PRO A 306 -11.68 2.46 -3.00
CA PRO A 306 -11.48 1.08 -3.41
C PRO A 306 -10.82 0.98 -4.80
N PHE A 307 -10.00 -0.04 -5.00
CA PHE A 307 -9.34 -0.30 -6.28
C PHE A 307 -10.06 -1.43 -7.01
N SER A 308 -10.64 -1.10 -8.17
CA SER A 308 -11.53 -1.99 -8.92
C SER A 308 -11.33 -1.88 -10.43
N VAL A 309 -11.74 -2.92 -11.17
CA VAL A 309 -11.86 -2.85 -12.63
C VAL A 309 -12.88 -1.80 -13.09
N GLN A 310 -13.71 -1.29 -12.16
CA GLN A 310 -14.65 -0.20 -12.37
C GLN A 310 -14.02 1.18 -12.16
N THR A 311 -12.82 1.27 -11.57
CA THR A 311 -12.16 2.54 -11.32
C THR A 311 -11.76 3.19 -12.65
N PRO A 312 -12.24 4.41 -12.95
CA PRO A 312 -11.83 5.13 -14.15
C PRO A 312 -10.34 5.43 -14.11
N GLN A 313 -9.69 5.24 -15.24
CA GLN A 313 -8.33 5.69 -15.46
C GLN A 313 -8.28 7.18 -15.81
N TRP A 314 -7.09 7.80 -15.71
CA TRP A 314 -6.87 9.06 -16.39
C TRP A 314 -7.21 8.93 -17.88
N ALA A 315 -7.88 9.94 -18.44
CA ALA A 315 -8.40 9.92 -19.80
C ALA A 315 -7.34 9.43 -20.81
N ASN A 316 -7.62 8.30 -21.47
CA ASN A 316 -6.79 7.55 -22.43
C ASN A 316 -5.73 6.57 -21.89
N TYR A 317 -5.64 6.35 -20.58
CA TYR A 317 -4.74 5.36 -20.00
C TYR A 317 -5.32 3.94 -20.08
N GLU A 318 -4.49 2.97 -19.74
CA GLU A 318 -4.90 1.58 -19.61
C GLU A 318 -5.61 1.36 -18.27
N PRO A 319 -6.88 0.89 -18.28
CA PRO A 319 -7.62 0.59 -17.06
C PRO A 319 -7.06 -0.65 -16.36
N LEU A 320 -7.47 -0.87 -15.12
CA LEU A 320 -7.20 -2.12 -14.42
C LEU A 320 -7.89 -3.28 -15.13
N SER A 321 -7.09 -4.32 -15.43
CA SER A 321 -7.58 -5.61 -15.89
C SER A 321 -7.07 -6.71 -14.95
N ILE A 322 -7.95 -7.68 -14.68
CA ILE A 322 -7.69 -8.77 -13.75
C ILE A 322 -7.99 -10.08 -14.43
N LYS A 323 -7.04 -11.01 -14.38
CA LYS A 323 -7.17 -12.36 -14.90
C LYS A 323 -6.79 -13.35 -13.82
N TYR A 324 -7.79 -14.04 -13.27
CA TYR A 324 -7.55 -15.18 -12.39
C TYR A 324 -6.76 -16.28 -13.14
N THR A 325 -5.63 -16.68 -12.58
CA THR A 325 -4.77 -17.74 -13.13
C THR A 325 -4.77 -18.99 -12.26
N LYS A 326 -5.12 -18.84 -10.98
CA LYS A 326 -5.33 -19.96 -10.05
C LYS A 326 -6.67 -19.80 -9.34
N ARG A 327 -7.33 -20.94 -9.12
CA ARG A 327 -8.55 -21.04 -8.31
C ARG A 327 -8.37 -22.14 -7.29
N VAL A 328 -8.76 -21.87 -6.04
CA VAL A 328 -8.63 -22.79 -4.89
C VAL A 328 -9.07 -24.21 -5.25
N GLY A 329 -10.30 -24.38 -5.78
CA GLY A 329 -10.86 -25.69 -6.06
C GLY A 329 -10.25 -26.44 -7.26
N GLY A 330 -9.34 -25.83 -8.03
CA GLY A 330 -8.83 -26.38 -9.29
C GLY A 330 -7.41 -26.96 -9.24
N GLN A 331 -6.68 -26.79 -8.14
CA GLN A 331 -5.24 -27.13 -8.09
C GLN A 331 -4.87 -28.03 -6.91
N ASN A 332 -3.92 -28.93 -7.14
CA ASN A 332 -3.13 -29.67 -6.13
C ASN A 332 -3.93 -30.18 -4.92
N PHE A 333 -5.05 -30.86 -5.17
CA PHE A 333 -5.93 -31.43 -4.12
C PHE A 333 -6.48 -30.40 -3.12
N GLY A 334 -6.69 -29.16 -3.54
CA GLY A 334 -7.22 -28.08 -2.70
C GLY A 334 -6.16 -27.30 -1.92
N LEU A 335 -4.87 -27.67 -2.01
CA LEU A 335 -3.76 -26.94 -1.36
C LEU A 335 -3.33 -25.65 -2.09
N GLY A 336 -4.15 -25.19 -3.04
CA GLY A 336 -3.88 -24.00 -3.83
C GLY A 336 -4.68 -22.81 -3.33
N ARG A 337 -4.08 -21.62 -3.42
CA ARG A 337 -4.77 -20.35 -3.21
C ARG A 337 -5.30 -19.80 -4.53
N ASN A 338 -6.28 -18.90 -4.48
CA ASN A 338 -6.58 -18.05 -5.62
C ASN A 338 -5.32 -17.24 -5.99
N ASN A 339 -5.18 -16.89 -7.27
CA ASN A 339 -4.18 -15.95 -7.73
C ASN A 339 -4.70 -15.24 -8.97
N ALA A 340 -4.46 -13.94 -9.06
CA ALA A 340 -4.77 -13.14 -10.22
C ALA A 340 -3.54 -12.40 -10.77
N HIS A 341 -3.51 -12.31 -12.09
CA HIS A 341 -2.63 -11.39 -12.80
C HIS A 341 -3.37 -10.08 -12.99
N CYS A 342 -2.74 -9.00 -12.55
CA CYS A 342 -3.23 -7.64 -12.69
C CYS A 342 -2.42 -6.91 -13.75
N ARG A 343 -3.06 -6.02 -14.49
CA ARG A 343 -2.40 -5.12 -15.43
C ARG A 343 -3.11 -3.78 -15.45
N ALA A 344 -2.36 -2.70 -15.21
CA ALA A 344 -2.88 -1.34 -15.06
C ALA A 344 -1.80 -0.29 -15.34
N SER A 345 -2.22 0.95 -15.59
CA SER A 345 -1.33 2.10 -15.45
C SER A 345 -1.27 2.57 -13.99
N PHE A 346 -0.17 3.20 -13.54
CA PHE A 346 -0.02 3.69 -12.15
C PHE A 346 -1.00 4.82 -11.76
N HIS A 347 -1.69 5.45 -12.71
CA HIS A 347 -2.52 6.65 -12.48
C HIS A 347 -3.99 6.26 -12.49
N LEU A 348 -4.37 5.54 -11.44
CA LEU A 348 -5.69 4.96 -11.22
C LEU A 348 -6.01 4.98 -9.72
N ALA A 349 -7.29 5.16 -9.38
CA ALA A 349 -7.77 5.23 -8.00
C ALA A 349 -7.04 6.28 -7.16
N SER A 350 -7.10 6.19 -5.84
CA SER A 350 -6.25 7.00 -4.96
C SER A 350 -4.79 6.63 -5.16
N HIS A 351 -3.98 7.59 -5.61
CA HIS A 351 -2.59 7.35 -5.96
C HIS A 351 -1.71 8.56 -5.65
N MET A 352 -0.40 8.32 -5.63
CA MET A 352 0.63 9.35 -5.44
C MET A 352 1.36 9.60 -6.76
N ASP A 353 1.25 10.81 -7.29
CA ASP A 353 2.03 11.23 -8.43
C ASP A 353 3.44 11.61 -8.00
N GLY A 354 4.40 10.72 -8.25
CA GLY A 354 5.81 10.91 -7.90
C GLY A 354 6.59 11.74 -8.90
N GLU A 355 7.76 12.23 -8.49
CA GLU A 355 8.63 13.09 -9.29
C GLU A 355 8.88 12.58 -10.72
N LYS A 356 9.15 11.28 -10.88
CA LYS A 356 9.39 10.66 -12.20
C LYS A 356 8.22 10.75 -13.17
N HIS A 357 7.02 11.07 -12.72
CA HIS A 357 5.88 11.26 -13.60
C HIS A 357 6.13 12.42 -14.59
N PHE A 358 6.68 13.55 -14.12
CA PHE A 358 6.97 14.73 -14.96
C PHE A 358 8.43 15.16 -14.97
N TRP A 359 9.22 14.77 -13.97
CA TRP A 359 10.63 15.09 -13.84
C TRP A 359 11.49 13.83 -14.00
N ALA A 360 12.01 13.61 -15.21
CA ALA A 360 12.74 12.37 -15.55
C ALA A 360 13.96 12.09 -14.65
N ALA A 361 14.60 13.13 -14.14
CA ALA A 361 15.76 13.04 -13.24
C ALA A 361 15.38 12.90 -11.75
N GLY A 362 14.08 12.96 -11.42
CA GLY A 362 13.58 12.83 -10.05
C GLY A 362 13.64 11.40 -9.50
N ARG A 363 13.29 11.27 -8.22
CA ARG A 363 13.22 10.03 -7.45
C ARG A 363 12.03 9.17 -7.87
N THR A 364 12.18 7.85 -7.84
CA THR A 364 11.01 6.95 -7.81
C THR A 364 10.33 7.06 -6.45
N ILE A 365 9.05 6.66 -6.35
CA ILE A 365 8.35 6.54 -5.06
C ILE A 365 9.16 5.69 -4.06
N GLY A 366 9.70 4.56 -4.51
CA GLY A 366 10.52 3.69 -3.66
C GLY A 366 11.91 4.25 -3.27
N GLN A 367 12.36 5.36 -3.87
CA GLN A 367 13.58 6.07 -3.49
C GLN A 367 13.32 7.24 -2.54
N THR A 368 12.05 7.64 -2.36
CA THR A 368 11.69 8.70 -1.43
C THR A 368 11.87 8.20 0.01
N PRO A 369 12.59 8.94 0.87
CA PRO A 369 12.78 8.59 2.28
C PRO A 369 11.45 8.35 3.00
N PHE A 370 11.44 7.43 3.96
CA PHE A 370 10.23 7.05 4.67
C PHE A 370 9.59 8.24 5.43
N ASP A 371 10.42 9.02 6.12
CA ASP A 371 10.04 10.20 6.90
C ASP A 371 9.44 11.34 6.05
N TYR A 372 9.56 11.28 4.73
CA TYR A 372 8.89 12.21 3.83
C TYR A 372 7.37 11.98 3.78
N TRP A 373 6.90 10.73 3.92
CA TRP A 373 5.49 10.39 3.77
C TRP A 373 4.63 10.72 4.99
N VAL A 374 5.27 10.97 6.13
CA VAL A 374 4.61 11.22 7.42
C VAL A 374 4.90 12.65 7.87
N GLY A 375 3.91 13.36 8.39
CA GLY A 375 4.09 14.73 8.88
C GLY A 375 2.80 15.30 9.43
N GLN A 376 2.86 16.54 9.87
CA GLN A 376 1.67 17.28 10.28
C GLN A 376 0.81 17.58 9.04
N GLY A 377 -0.47 17.27 9.15
CA GLY A 377 -1.46 17.53 8.11
C GLY A 377 -2.27 18.77 8.41
N VAL A 378 -2.87 19.33 7.36
CA VAL A 378 -3.95 20.30 7.49
C VAL A 378 -4.95 20.09 6.35
N VAL A 379 -6.24 20.07 6.71
CA VAL A 379 -7.36 19.90 5.77
C VAL A 379 -7.99 21.25 5.52
N ALA A 380 -8.00 21.67 4.25
CA ALA A 380 -8.66 22.86 3.76
C ALA A 380 -9.91 22.48 2.97
N ASP A 381 -11.06 22.51 3.64
CA ASP A 381 -12.39 22.36 3.04
C ASP A 381 -12.83 23.68 2.38
N ILE A 382 -12.60 23.73 1.07
CA ILE A 382 -13.04 24.82 0.19
C ILE A 382 -14.28 24.44 -0.62
N SER A 383 -14.96 23.34 -0.28
CA SER A 383 -16.10 22.83 -1.06
C SER A 383 -17.23 23.83 -1.23
N GLY A 384 -17.44 24.70 -0.23
CA GLY A 384 -18.41 25.80 -0.29
C GLY A 384 -17.97 27.00 -1.15
N LEU A 385 -16.71 27.05 -1.56
CA LEU A 385 -16.12 28.17 -2.31
C LEU A 385 -15.89 27.84 -3.79
N VAL A 386 -15.99 26.57 -4.18
CA VAL A 386 -15.70 26.10 -5.53
C VAL A 386 -16.93 25.51 -6.22
N SER A 387 -16.88 25.49 -7.54
CA SER A 387 -17.92 24.97 -8.43
C SER A 387 -17.27 24.44 -9.71
N ASN A 388 -18.07 24.02 -10.69
CA ASN A 388 -17.55 23.47 -11.93
C ASN A 388 -16.53 24.42 -12.57
N SER A 389 -15.32 23.91 -12.82
CA SER A 389 -14.21 24.65 -13.42
C SER A 389 -13.83 25.94 -12.66
N SER A 390 -14.05 25.99 -11.35
CA SER A 390 -13.54 27.07 -10.51
C SER A 390 -12.02 27.02 -10.42
N VAL A 391 -11.41 28.20 -10.38
CA VAL A 391 -10.01 28.38 -9.99
C VAL A 391 -9.96 28.76 -8.51
N TYR A 392 -9.26 27.98 -7.68
CA TYR A 392 -9.03 28.30 -6.27
C TYR A 392 -7.66 28.94 -6.03
N THR A 393 -7.56 29.83 -5.04
CA THR A 393 -6.34 30.60 -4.76
C THR A 393 -5.73 30.27 -3.39
N PRO A 394 -4.46 30.63 -3.13
CA PRO A 394 -3.89 30.59 -1.78
C PRO A 394 -4.74 31.32 -0.74
N GLU A 395 -5.31 32.48 -1.10
CA GLU A 395 -6.20 33.25 -0.21
C GLU A 395 -7.45 32.45 0.19
N MET A 396 -8.01 31.64 -0.72
CA MET A 396 -9.14 30.77 -0.38
C MET A 396 -8.74 29.69 0.63
N ILE A 397 -7.54 29.10 0.50
CA ILE A 397 -7.02 28.13 1.48
C ILE A 397 -6.81 28.80 2.84
N GLU A 398 -6.10 29.93 2.88
CA GLU A 398 -5.81 30.67 4.12
C GLU A 398 -7.07 31.27 4.77
N SER A 399 -8.17 31.39 4.02
CA SER A 399 -9.45 31.85 4.57
C SER A 399 -10.19 30.81 5.41
N VAL A 400 -9.85 29.52 5.26
CA VAL A 400 -10.54 28.41 5.94
C VAL A 400 -9.65 27.67 6.93
N VAL A 401 -8.31 27.76 6.80
CA VAL A 401 -7.33 27.14 7.70
C VAL A 401 -6.09 28.02 7.87
N ASP A 402 -5.36 27.84 8.97
CA ASP A 402 -3.99 28.35 9.11
C ASP A 402 -3.00 27.29 8.63
N VAL A 403 -2.23 27.61 7.58
CA VAL A 403 -1.23 26.70 6.99
C VAL A 403 0.16 27.08 7.49
N GLU A 404 0.85 26.13 8.11
CA GLU A 404 2.20 26.30 8.60
C GLU A 404 3.23 25.80 7.59
N ASP A 405 4.47 26.27 7.77
CA ASP A 405 5.55 25.88 6.89
C ASP A 405 5.91 24.40 7.09
N GLY A 406 5.96 23.62 6.01
CA GLY A 406 6.25 22.18 6.09
C GLY A 406 5.02 21.28 6.24
N ASP A 407 3.82 21.82 6.26
CA ASP A 407 2.59 21.02 6.35
C ASP A 407 2.39 20.12 5.13
N ILE A 408 1.71 19.01 5.36
CA ILE A 408 0.99 18.25 4.35
C ILE A 408 -0.38 18.91 4.19
N LEU A 409 -0.69 19.42 2.99
CA LEU A 409 -1.95 20.13 2.75
C LEU A 409 -2.92 19.27 1.96
N ILE A 410 -4.07 18.95 2.55
CA ILE A 410 -5.19 18.27 1.90
C ILE A 410 -6.22 19.31 1.48
N VAL A 411 -6.40 19.50 0.17
CA VAL A 411 -7.41 20.40 -0.40
C VAL A 411 -8.69 19.60 -0.66
N LYS A 412 -9.70 19.80 0.19
CA LYS A 412 -11.02 19.18 0.05
C LYS A 412 -11.92 20.12 -0.75
N THR A 413 -12.19 19.76 -1.99
CA THR A 413 -13.00 20.56 -2.92
C THR A 413 -14.47 20.12 -2.96
N GLY A 414 -14.80 18.99 -2.33
CA GLY A 414 -16.10 18.34 -2.40
C GLY A 414 -16.31 17.48 -3.64
N TRP A 415 -15.29 17.34 -4.49
CA TRP A 415 -15.40 16.58 -5.74
C TRP A 415 -15.48 15.07 -5.54
N TYR A 416 -15.05 14.53 -4.38
CA TYR A 416 -15.23 13.11 -4.05
C TYR A 416 -16.69 12.64 -4.27
N GLN A 417 -17.68 13.54 -4.13
CA GLN A 417 -19.10 13.28 -4.36
C GLN A 417 -19.41 12.81 -5.79
N TYR A 418 -18.58 13.14 -6.78
CA TYR A 418 -18.77 12.74 -8.18
C TYR A 418 -17.85 11.58 -8.58
N GLY A 419 -17.03 11.08 -7.65
CA GLY A 419 -16.13 9.94 -7.88
C GLY A 419 -16.87 8.65 -8.19
N TRP A 420 -16.16 7.68 -8.79
CA TRP A 420 -16.76 6.50 -9.40
C TRP A 420 -17.57 5.60 -8.43
N ASN A 421 -17.17 5.57 -7.16
CA ASN A 421 -17.82 4.79 -6.10
C ASN A 421 -18.81 5.62 -5.25
N SER A 422 -19.21 6.81 -5.73
CA SER A 422 -20.18 7.67 -5.07
C SER A 422 -21.62 7.42 -5.58
N PRO A 423 -22.66 7.57 -4.74
CA PRO A 423 -24.06 7.56 -5.19
C PRO A 423 -24.36 8.62 -6.26
N ASP A 424 -23.65 9.76 -6.23
CA ASP A 424 -23.79 10.87 -7.17
C ASP A 424 -22.69 10.87 -8.26
N SER A 425 -22.11 9.70 -8.54
CA SER A 425 -21.06 9.52 -9.54
C SER A 425 -21.43 10.16 -10.89
N ASP A 426 -20.55 11.05 -11.36
CA ASP A 426 -20.62 11.70 -12.66
C ASP A 426 -19.19 11.78 -13.20
N GLU A 427 -18.78 10.73 -13.91
CA GLU A 427 -17.42 10.58 -14.42
C GLU A 427 -16.99 11.79 -15.25
N PHE A 428 -17.86 12.34 -16.11
CA PHE A 428 -17.51 13.49 -16.93
C PHE A 428 -17.28 14.74 -16.08
N ARG A 429 -18.14 14.98 -15.08
CA ARG A 429 -17.97 16.11 -14.17
C ARG A 429 -16.74 15.94 -13.28
N TYR A 430 -16.48 14.73 -12.79
CA TYR A 430 -15.33 14.42 -11.96
C TYR A 430 -14.02 14.61 -12.75
N MET A 431 -13.95 14.09 -13.97
CA MET A 431 -12.72 14.13 -14.78
C MET A 431 -12.44 15.48 -15.44
N ILE A 432 -13.49 16.19 -15.90
CA ILE A 432 -13.33 17.33 -16.82
C ILE A 432 -13.74 18.67 -16.20
N LYS A 433 -14.58 18.66 -15.16
CA LYS A 433 -15.16 19.89 -14.59
C LYS A 433 -14.70 20.18 -13.16
N HIS A 434 -13.75 19.41 -12.63
CA HIS A 434 -13.23 19.67 -11.29
C HIS A 434 -12.53 21.02 -11.19
N PRO A 435 -12.53 21.65 -10.00
CA PRO A 435 -11.79 22.87 -9.76
C PRO A 435 -10.28 22.58 -9.70
N GLY A 436 -9.48 23.64 -9.81
CA GLY A 436 -8.02 23.55 -9.74
C GLY A 436 -7.38 24.87 -9.35
N PRO A 437 -6.06 24.89 -9.11
CA PRO A 437 -5.36 26.01 -8.51
C PRO A 437 -5.12 27.17 -9.47
N SER A 438 -4.95 28.37 -8.89
CA SER A 438 -4.47 29.57 -9.58
C SER A 438 -2.96 29.51 -9.87
N PRO A 439 -2.44 30.31 -10.83
CA PRO A 439 -1.02 30.27 -11.20
C PRO A 439 -0.02 30.64 -10.09
N ASP A 440 -0.46 31.36 -9.05
CA ASP A 440 0.36 31.72 -7.89
C ASP A 440 0.36 30.65 -6.78
N PHE A 441 -0.48 29.61 -6.91
CA PHE A 441 -0.58 28.54 -5.93
C PHE A 441 0.72 27.73 -5.82
N GLY A 442 1.32 27.34 -6.95
CA GLY A 442 2.59 26.60 -6.94
C GLY A 442 3.73 27.39 -6.28
N ASP A 443 3.86 28.67 -6.61
CA ASP A 443 4.83 29.57 -5.98
C ASP A 443 4.58 29.71 -4.47
N TRP A 444 3.31 29.79 -4.06
CA TRP A 444 2.91 29.82 -2.65
C TRP A 444 3.26 28.52 -1.92
N CYS A 445 2.99 27.34 -2.51
CA CYS A 445 3.38 26.06 -1.92
C CYS A 445 4.89 25.95 -1.69
N ILE A 446 5.69 26.44 -2.64
CA ILE A 446 7.15 26.49 -2.51
C ILE A 446 7.55 27.43 -1.37
N ALA A 447 6.94 28.63 -1.30
CA ALA A 447 7.25 29.61 -0.26
C ALA A 447 6.90 29.11 1.15
N ARG A 448 5.81 28.37 1.29
CA ARG A 448 5.36 27.69 2.53
C ARG A 448 6.10 26.39 2.80
N ASN A 449 7.05 25.98 1.96
CA ASN A 449 7.74 24.69 2.09
C ASN A 449 6.76 23.50 2.24
N ILE A 450 5.60 23.53 1.57
CA ILE A 450 4.60 22.45 1.65
C ILE A 450 5.28 21.12 1.36
N LYS A 451 5.05 20.13 2.21
CA LYS A 451 5.76 18.86 2.13
C LYS A 451 5.28 18.04 0.94
N TRP A 452 3.99 17.81 0.86
CA TRP A 452 3.26 17.24 -0.28
C TRP A 452 1.78 17.62 -0.16
N LEU A 453 1.03 17.50 -1.26
CA LEU A 453 -0.37 17.92 -1.34
C LEU A 453 -1.31 16.70 -1.47
N GLY A 454 -2.56 16.82 -1.04
CA GLY A 454 -3.63 15.86 -1.32
C GLY A 454 -4.86 16.56 -1.91
N VAL A 455 -5.61 15.89 -2.79
CA VAL A 455 -6.85 16.43 -3.34
C VAL A 455 -7.88 15.33 -3.62
N ASP A 456 -9.17 15.66 -3.48
CA ASP A 456 -10.30 14.78 -3.79
C ASP A 456 -10.72 14.77 -5.27
N CYS A 457 -9.97 15.47 -6.11
CA CYS A 457 -10.14 15.50 -7.56
C CYS A 457 -9.32 14.40 -8.25
N VAL A 458 -9.64 14.10 -9.50
CA VAL A 458 -8.84 13.17 -10.30
C VAL A 458 -7.38 13.63 -10.46
N ALA A 459 -7.16 14.94 -10.46
CA ALA A 459 -5.84 15.55 -10.57
C ALA A 459 -5.75 16.83 -9.71
N MET A 460 -4.54 17.18 -9.27
CA MET A 460 -4.22 18.44 -8.61
C MET A 460 -4.28 19.63 -9.58
N GLU A 461 -4.07 19.38 -10.87
CA GLU A 461 -4.18 20.38 -11.94
C GLU A 461 -5.61 20.86 -12.15
N HIS A 462 -5.79 22.10 -12.60
CA HIS A 462 -7.07 22.46 -13.22
C HIS A 462 -7.19 21.72 -14.57
N PRO A 463 -8.31 21.02 -14.89
CA PRO A 463 -8.40 20.19 -16.10
C PRO A 463 -8.15 21.00 -17.38
N MET A 464 -8.60 22.25 -17.41
CA MET A 464 -8.39 23.18 -18.53
C MET A 464 -6.94 23.72 -18.66
N ASN A 465 -6.08 23.46 -17.68
CA ASN A 465 -4.63 23.71 -17.74
C ASN A 465 -3.83 22.47 -18.20
N THR A 466 -4.53 21.47 -18.74
CA THR A 466 -3.95 20.24 -19.29
C THR A 466 -4.39 20.02 -20.73
N ILE A 467 -3.99 18.91 -21.34
CA ILE A 467 -4.43 18.47 -22.67
C ILE A 467 -5.97 18.39 -22.81
N GLN A 468 -6.71 18.24 -21.69
CA GLN A 468 -8.16 18.14 -21.73
C GLN A 468 -8.83 19.37 -22.38
N ARG A 469 -8.23 20.56 -22.33
CA ARG A 469 -8.76 21.75 -23.02
C ARG A 469 -8.90 21.55 -24.53
N ILE A 470 -8.01 20.74 -25.12
CA ILE A 470 -8.02 20.42 -26.55
C ILE A 470 -9.06 19.34 -26.85
N TRP A 471 -9.21 18.35 -25.96
CA TRP A 471 -10.19 17.27 -26.13
C TRP A 471 -11.63 17.71 -25.84
N HIS A 472 -11.81 18.71 -24.98
CA HIS A 472 -13.11 19.23 -24.56
C HIS A 472 -13.24 20.75 -24.84
N PRO A 473 -13.17 21.19 -26.11
CA PRO A 473 -13.09 22.61 -26.46
C PRO A 473 -14.33 23.42 -26.04
N LYS A 474 -15.51 22.78 -25.98
CA LYS A 474 -16.73 23.41 -25.48
C LYS A 474 -16.62 23.71 -23.98
N THR A 475 -16.17 22.73 -23.20
CA THR A 475 -15.99 22.90 -21.75
C THR A 475 -14.88 23.89 -21.45
N PHE A 476 -13.82 23.93 -22.26
CA PHE A 476 -12.81 24.98 -22.20
C PHE A 476 -13.38 26.38 -22.43
N ALA A 477 -14.25 26.55 -23.43
CA ALA A 477 -14.90 27.83 -23.67
C ALA A 477 -15.80 28.27 -22.50
N GLU A 478 -16.51 27.33 -21.87
CA GLU A 478 -17.33 27.58 -20.66
C GLU A 478 -16.45 28.00 -19.48
N ALA A 479 -15.36 27.28 -19.22
CA ALA A 479 -14.40 27.59 -18.16
C ALA A 479 -13.70 28.94 -18.39
N ASN A 480 -13.33 29.26 -19.64
CA ASN A 480 -12.73 30.53 -20.00
C ASN A 480 -13.67 31.71 -19.76
N GLN A 481 -14.96 31.56 -20.10
CA GLN A 481 -15.97 32.59 -19.79
C GLN A 481 -16.10 32.82 -18.28
N LYS A 482 -16.08 31.73 -17.50
CA LYS A 482 -16.09 31.82 -16.03
C LYS A 482 -14.82 32.52 -15.51
N LEU A 483 -13.64 32.16 -16.02
CA LEU A 483 -12.38 32.80 -15.64
C LEU A 483 -12.38 34.31 -15.91
N ILE A 484 -12.88 34.72 -17.08
CA ILE A 484 -13.02 36.14 -17.44
C ILE A 484 -13.99 36.85 -16.48
N ALA A 485 -15.10 36.20 -16.12
CA ALA A 485 -16.07 36.77 -15.18
C ALA A 485 -15.48 36.93 -13.76
N ASP A 486 -14.72 35.94 -13.30
CA ASP A 486 -14.20 35.90 -11.93
C ASP A 486 -12.91 36.73 -11.76
N PHE A 487 -12.03 36.75 -12.77
CA PHE A 487 -10.68 37.34 -12.69
C PHE A 487 -10.39 38.44 -13.73
N GLY A 488 -11.29 38.68 -14.70
CA GLY A 488 -11.13 39.70 -15.73
C GLY A 488 -10.06 39.40 -16.78
N LYS A 489 -9.59 38.15 -16.86
CA LYS A 489 -8.58 37.67 -17.81
C LYS A 489 -9.05 36.39 -18.49
N ASP A 490 -8.66 36.20 -19.75
CA ASP A 490 -8.82 34.90 -20.38
C ASP A 490 -7.77 33.88 -19.89
N TRP A 491 -7.95 32.63 -20.29
CA TRP A 491 -7.15 31.51 -19.83
C TRP A 491 -5.68 31.64 -20.18
N ASP A 492 -5.34 32.09 -21.38
CA ASP A 492 -3.95 32.17 -21.84
C ASP A 492 -3.28 33.45 -21.32
N GLU A 493 -4.05 34.48 -20.95
CA GLU A 493 -3.58 35.65 -20.19
C GLU A 493 -3.26 35.31 -18.72
N MET A 494 -4.05 34.44 -18.09
CA MET A 494 -3.86 34.03 -16.69
C MET A 494 -2.84 32.89 -16.56
N TYR A 495 -2.89 31.91 -17.47
CA TYR A 495 -2.01 30.74 -17.55
C TYR A 495 -1.19 30.74 -18.85
N PRO A 496 -0.23 31.66 -19.04
CA PRO A 496 0.72 31.56 -20.14
C PRO A 496 1.35 30.16 -20.22
N LEU A 497 1.17 29.47 -21.35
CA LEU A 497 1.55 28.07 -21.53
C LEU A 497 3.03 27.79 -21.22
N ASP A 498 3.93 28.71 -21.58
CA ASP A 498 5.37 28.56 -21.35
C ASP A 498 5.77 28.61 -19.86
N LYS A 499 4.86 29.02 -18.98
CA LYS A 499 5.11 29.17 -17.55
C LYS A 499 4.28 28.24 -16.68
N TYR A 500 2.99 28.11 -16.97
CA TYR A 500 2.02 27.51 -16.04
C TYR A 500 1.29 26.29 -16.60
N TYR A 501 1.60 25.82 -17.81
CA TYR A 501 1.01 24.57 -18.29
C TYR A 501 1.43 23.42 -17.37
N GLN A 502 0.46 22.67 -16.83
CA GLN A 502 0.70 21.60 -15.84
C GLN A 502 1.65 22.02 -14.68
N ASP A 503 1.43 23.21 -14.14
CA ASP A 503 2.20 23.87 -13.09
C ASP A 503 2.48 22.99 -11.85
N MET A 504 1.43 22.34 -11.34
CA MET A 504 1.44 21.49 -10.14
C MET A 504 2.32 20.26 -10.29
N HIS A 505 2.68 19.88 -11.51
CA HIS A 505 3.65 18.82 -11.75
C HIS A 505 4.99 19.37 -12.21
N LEU A 506 5.01 20.22 -13.24
CA LEU A 506 6.26 20.65 -13.90
C LEU A 506 7.09 21.61 -13.04
N ASN A 507 6.45 22.47 -12.24
CA ASN A 507 7.15 23.43 -11.39
C ASN A 507 7.35 22.91 -9.95
N LEU A 508 6.48 22.03 -9.46
CA LEU A 508 6.56 21.49 -8.09
C LEU A 508 7.40 20.21 -7.95
N PHE A 509 7.35 19.28 -8.91
CA PHE A 509 8.05 18.00 -8.75
C PHE A 509 9.57 18.13 -8.71
N PRO A 510 10.21 19.04 -9.49
CA PRO A 510 11.63 19.34 -9.34
C PRO A 510 12.01 19.95 -7.98
N LYS A 511 11.03 20.39 -7.18
CA LYS A 511 11.20 20.90 -5.82
C LYS A 511 10.88 19.84 -4.75
N GLY A 512 10.46 18.65 -5.17
CA GLY A 512 10.10 17.56 -4.28
C GLY A 512 8.77 17.78 -3.56
N ILE A 513 7.85 18.56 -4.14
CA ILE A 513 6.45 18.67 -3.66
C ILE A 513 5.59 17.80 -4.57
N VAL A 514 5.33 16.57 -4.14
CA VAL A 514 4.48 15.60 -4.86
C VAL A 514 3.05 15.67 -4.35
N HIS A 515 2.13 14.89 -4.93
CA HIS A 515 0.75 14.94 -4.49
C HIS A 515 -0.04 13.64 -4.63
N ALA A 516 -0.97 13.45 -3.68
CA ALA A 516 -1.96 12.40 -3.66
C ALA A 516 -3.24 12.88 -4.35
N GLU A 517 -3.72 12.12 -5.32
CA GLU A 517 -4.90 12.45 -6.12
C GLU A 517 -5.97 11.38 -5.94
N ASN A 518 -7.22 11.71 -6.27
CA ASN A 518 -8.41 10.88 -6.09
C ASN A 518 -8.63 10.44 -4.62
N LEU A 519 -8.44 11.33 -3.66
CA LEU A 519 -8.86 11.07 -2.29
C LEU A 519 -10.38 11.02 -2.19
N GLY A 520 -10.92 10.18 -1.31
CA GLY A 520 -12.36 9.97 -1.18
C GLY A 520 -12.75 9.45 0.20
N THR A 521 -13.87 8.71 0.25
CA THR A 521 -14.36 8.02 1.46
C THR A 521 -14.46 8.95 2.66
N GLU A 522 -13.62 8.80 3.68
CA GLU A 522 -13.73 9.51 4.96
C GLU A 522 -13.27 10.98 4.86
N ILE A 523 -12.68 11.41 3.74
CA ILE A 523 -12.44 12.85 3.49
C ILE A 523 -13.75 13.65 3.53
N ALA A 524 -14.89 13.01 3.27
CA ALA A 524 -16.21 13.62 3.37
C ALA A 524 -16.51 14.17 4.77
N GLU A 525 -15.99 13.50 5.79
CA GLU A 525 -16.27 13.72 7.21
C GLU A 525 -15.27 14.68 7.86
N LEU A 526 -14.12 14.92 7.20
CA LEU A 526 -13.10 15.84 7.69
C LEU A 526 -13.55 17.30 7.56
N GLU A 527 -13.43 18.05 8.66
CA GLU A 527 -13.65 19.49 8.70
C GLU A 527 -12.33 20.26 8.46
N ASN A 528 -12.40 21.60 8.41
CA ASN A 528 -11.21 22.43 8.41
C ASN A 528 -10.43 22.24 9.72
N GLY A 529 -9.14 21.90 9.64
CA GLY A 529 -8.32 21.68 10.84
C GLY A 529 -7.03 20.91 10.58
N ARG A 530 -6.26 20.66 11.65
CA ARG A 530 -5.02 19.87 11.60
C ARG A 530 -5.24 18.41 11.96
#